data_AF-A0A3N9VMB3-F1
#
_entry.id   AF-A0A3N9VMB3-F1
#
_cell.length_a   1.000
_cell.length_b   1.000
_cell.length_c   1.000
_cell.angle_alpha   90.00
_cell.angle_beta   90.00
_cell.angle_gamma   90.00
#
_symmetry.space_group_name_H-M   'P 1'
#
loop_
_entity.id
_entity.type
_entity.pdbx_description
1 polymer ?
#
loop_
_entity_poly.entity_id
_entity_poly.type
_entity_poly.pdbx_seq_one_letter_code
_entity_poly.pdbx_strand_id
1 'polypeptide(L)'
;MLLRYFRVDRRDIGYFRFTLDAYEGFATLSTLDARNGIVVLSIPECFADDVDSLLAALADEISLTEIPFSDDLDLPLKQETHNDA
;
A
#
# COMPACT_ATOMS: atom_id res chain seq x y z
N MET A 1 7.90 -12.72 -1.98
CA MET A 1 7.42 -11.33 -1.79
C MET A 1 6.03 -11.41 -1.17
N LEU A 2 5.77 -10.66 -0.11
CA LEU A 2 4.48 -10.63 0.59
C LEU A 2 3.66 -9.44 0.11
N LEU A 3 2.39 -9.66 -0.17
CA LEU A 3 1.45 -8.60 -0.56
C LEU A 3 0.41 -8.43 0.54
N ARG A 4 0.24 -7.18 0.99
CA ARG A 4 -0.77 -6.82 1.99
C ARG A 4 -1.58 -5.65 1.48
N TYR A 5 -2.89 -5.70 1.71
CA TYR A 5 -3.83 -4.74 1.18
C TYR A 5 -4.38 -3.91 2.32
N PHE A 6 -4.42 -2.61 2.11
CA PHE A 6 -4.88 -1.68 3.13
C PHE A 6 -5.89 -0.71 2.57
N ARG A 7 -6.84 -0.36 3.42
CA ARG A 7 -7.66 0.84 3.27
C ARG A 7 -7.05 1.94 4.15
N VAL A 8 -6.81 3.09 3.54
CA VAL A 8 -6.20 4.27 4.15
C VAL A 8 -7.09 5.49 3.88
N ASP A 9 -7.13 6.46 4.78
CA ASP A 9 -7.72 7.77 4.43
C ASP A 9 -6.95 8.36 3.24
N ARG A 10 -7.67 8.88 2.26
CA ARG A 10 -7.09 9.40 1.01
C ARG A 10 -6.08 10.52 1.25
N ARG A 11 -6.25 11.29 2.34
CA ARG A 11 -5.35 12.37 2.75
C ARG A 11 -4.02 11.85 3.27
N ASP A 12 -4.01 10.63 3.80
CA ASP A 12 -2.86 10.01 4.45
C ASP A 12 -2.03 9.16 3.48
N ILE A 13 -2.54 8.82 2.28
CA ILE A 13 -1.81 8.02 1.28
C ILE A 13 -0.44 8.65 0.95
N GLY A 14 -0.39 9.98 0.81
CA GLY A 14 0.85 10.69 0.53
C GLY A 14 1.87 10.59 1.67
N TYR A 15 1.40 10.75 2.91
CA TYR A 15 2.23 10.59 4.11
C TYR A 15 2.72 9.16 4.27
N PHE A 16 1.84 8.18 4.07
CA PHE A 16 2.17 6.76 4.17
C PHE A 16 3.23 6.38 3.13
N ARG A 17 3.05 6.81 1.88
CA ARG A 17 4.04 6.60 0.83
C ARG A 17 5.38 7.25 1.16
N PHE A 18 5.37 8.52 1.57
CA PHE A 18 6.59 9.25 1.93
C PHE A 18 7.36 8.56 3.04
N THR A 19 6.65 8.06 4.06
CA THR A 19 7.27 7.34 5.18
C THR A 19 7.91 6.04 4.72
N LEU A 20 7.23 5.25 3.89
CA LEU A 20 7.79 4.01 3.36
C LEU A 20 8.99 4.25 2.43
N ASP A 21 8.90 5.25 1.56
CA ASP A 21 9.97 5.60 0.61
C ASP A 21 11.24 6.10 1.35
N ALA A 22 11.12 6.60 2.60
CA ALA A 22 12.27 6.97 3.43
C ALA A 22 13.07 5.76 3.95
N TYR A 23 12.46 4.58 4.04
CA TYR A 23 13.11 3.32 4.41
C TYR A 23 13.45 2.49 3.17
N GLU A 24 14.25 3.06 2.25
CA GLU A 24 14.56 2.48 0.94
C GLU A 24 14.67 0.94 0.95
N GLY A 25 13.87 0.28 0.11
CA GLY A 25 13.89 -1.18 -0.07
C GLY A 25 13.08 -1.99 0.94
N PHE A 26 12.49 -1.37 1.98
CA PHE A 26 11.67 -2.10 2.97
C PHE A 26 10.35 -2.59 2.40
N ALA A 27 9.65 -1.74 1.66
CA ALA A 27 8.44 -2.11 0.95
C ALA A 27 8.13 -1.10 -0.15
N THR A 28 7.29 -1.49 -1.11
CA THR A 28 6.78 -0.60 -2.14
C THR A 28 5.28 -0.42 -1.97
N LEU A 29 4.82 0.83 -1.84
CA LEU A 29 3.39 1.16 -1.81
C LEU A 29 2.87 1.44 -3.21
N SER A 30 1.86 0.71 -3.65
CA SER A 30 1.11 0.99 -4.87
C SER A 30 -0.33 1.35 -4.55
N THR A 31 -0.85 2.42 -5.15
CA THR A 31 -2.27 2.76 -5.04
C THR A 31 -3.06 1.96 -6.06
N LEU A 32 -4.07 1.21 -5.60
CA LEU A 32 -4.97 0.44 -6.45
C LEU A 32 -6.26 1.22 -6.73
N ASP A 33 -6.77 1.93 -5.73
CA ASP A 33 -7.92 2.82 -5.87
C ASP A 33 -7.77 4.06 -4.98
N ALA A 34 -7.36 5.17 -5.60
CA ALA A 34 -7.18 6.44 -4.89
C ALA A 34 -8.51 7.06 -4.40
N ARG A 35 -9.65 6.67 -4.99
CA ARG A 35 -10.97 7.17 -4.59
C ARG A 35 -11.45 6.50 -3.31
N ASN A 36 -11.22 5.20 -3.17
CA ASN A 36 -11.61 4.43 -1.99
C ASN A 36 -10.48 4.27 -0.96
N GLY A 37 -9.27 4.75 -1.29
CA GLY A 37 -8.12 4.69 -0.42
C GLY A 37 -7.48 3.29 -0.33
N ILE A 38 -7.59 2.51 -1.41
CA ILE A 38 -7.06 1.15 -1.45
C ILE A 38 -5.63 1.17 -1.98
N VAL A 39 -4.73 0.63 -1.19
CA VAL A 39 -3.31 0.51 -1.49
C VAL A 39 -2.85 -0.93 -1.26
N VAL A 40 -1.80 -1.33 -1.97
CA VAL A 40 -1.08 -2.58 -1.75
C VAL A 40 0.35 -2.28 -1.37
N LEU A 41 0.80 -2.99 -0.35
CA LEU A 41 2.18 -2.96 0.13
C LEU A 41 2.86 -4.25 -0.33
N SER A 42 3.94 -4.10 -1.09
CA SER A 42 4.76 -5.21 -1.55
C SER A 42 6.05 -5.27 -0.75
N ILE A 43 6.22 -6.33 0.02
CA ILE A 43 7.26 -6.45 1.06
C ILE A 43 8.22 -7.60 0.70
N PRO A 44 9.54 -7.38 0.67
CA PRO A 44 10.51 -8.47 0.63
C PRO A 44 10.43 -9.31 1.92
N GLU A 45 10.48 -10.64 1.79
CA GLU A 45 10.31 -11.54 2.95
C GLU A 45 11.34 -11.31 4.06
N CYS A 46 12.56 -10.86 3.72
CA CYS A 46 13.61 -10.55 4.68
C CYS A 46 13.33 -9.29 5.53
N PHE A 47 12.32 -8.48 5.18
CA PHE A 47 11.92 -7.27 5.90
C PHE A 47 10.50 -7.36 6.47
N ALA A 48 9.90 -8.56 6.51
CA ALA A 48 8.53 -8.73 6.99
C ALA A 48 8.34 -8.20 8.42
N ASP A 49 9.22 -8.62 9.34
CA ASP A 49 9.15 -8.24 10.76
C ASP A 49 9.42 -6.73 10.98
N ASP A 50 10.35 -6.16 10.19
CA ASP A 50 10.67 -4.74 10.23
C ASP A 50 9.48 -3.89 9.75
N VAL A 51 8.83 -4.32 8.66
CA VAL A 51 7.65 -3.64 8.12
C VAL A 51 6.45 -3.80 9.06
N ASP A 52 6.28 -4.94 9.73
CA ASP A 52 5.25 -5.10 10.75
C ASP A 52 5.42 -4.11 11.90
N SER A 53 6.67 -3.91 12.34
CA SER A 53 6.99 -2.92 13.38
C SER A 53 6.69 -1.49 12.93
N LEU A 54 7.00 -1.16 11.67
CA LEU A 54 6.69 0.14 11.09
C LEU A 54 5.18 0.37 10.94
N LEU A 55 4.43 -0.63 10.48
CA LEU A 55 2.98 -0.54 10.33
C LEU A 55 2.27 -0.40 11.67
N ALA A 56 2.77 -1.06 12.72
CA ALA A 56 2.26 -0.89 14.07
C ALA A 56 2.44 0.55 14.58
N ALA A 57 3.60 1.16 14.34
CA ALA A 57 3.84 2.57 14.68
C ALA A 57 2.95 3.53 13.86
N LEU A 58 2.80 3.27 12.56
CA LEU A 58 1.96 4.09 11.68
C LEU A 58 0.47 4.00 11.99
N ALA A 59 -0.01 2.86 12.51
CA ALA A 59 -1.40 2.70 12.90
C ALA A 59 -1.83 3.65 14.04
N ASP A 60 -0.89 4.16 14.83
CA ASP A 60 -1.15 5.18 15.86
C ASP A 60 -1.20 6.60 15.27
N GLU A 61 -0.67 6.82 14.07
CA GLU A 61 -0.57 8.14 13.42
C GLU A 61 -1.65 8.36 12.35
N ILE A 62 -1.99 7.32 11.59
CA ILE A 62 -2.92 7.39 10.46
C ILE A 62 -3.98 6.29 10.52
N SER A 63 -5.13 6.54 9.88
CA SER A 63 -6.18 5.53 9.75
C SER A 63 -5.77 4.47 8.74
N LEU A 64 -5.23 3.36 9.23
CA LEU A 64 -4.77 2.21 8.45
C LEU A 64 -5.57 0.96 8.83
N THR A 65 -6.25 0.34 7.86
CA THR A 65 -6.99 -0.91 8.09
C THR A 65 -6.59 -1.94 7.06
N GLU A 66 -6.05 -3.06 7.52
CA GLU A 66 -5.77 -4.20 6.64
C GLU A 66 -7.09 -4.81 6.16
N ILE A 67 -7.14 -5.11 4.86
CA ILE A 67 -8.29 -5.74 4.21
C ILE A 67 -7.85 -7.04 3.54
N PRO A 68 -8.71 -8.07 3.51
CA PRO A 68 -8.43 -9.24 2.72
C PRO A 68 -8.38 -8.87 1.24
N PHE A 69 -7.51 -9.53 0.48
CA PHE A 69 -7.65 -9.53 -0.97
C PHE A 69 -8.90 -10.35 -1.32
N SER A 70 -9.92 -9.70 -1.87
CA SER A 70 -11.07 -10.36 -2.46
C SER A 70 -11.13 -10.00 -3.94
N ASP A 71 -11.45 -10.98 -4.79
CA ASP A 71 -11.71 -10.76 -6.22
C ASP A 71 -12.85 -9.76 -6.46
N ASP A 72 -13.71 -9.54 -5.45
CA ASP A 72 -14.80 -8.56 -5.44
C ASP A 72 -14.35 -7.11 -5.16
N LEU A 73 -13.06 -6.87 -4.87
CA LEU A 73 -12.57 -5.50 -4.89
C LEU A 73 -12.64 -5.07 -6.36
N ASP A 74 -13.62 -4.23 -6.69
CA ASP A 74 -13.82 -3.58 -7.99
C ASP A 74 -12.68 -2.57 -8.24
N LEU A 75 -11.46 -3.06 -8.15
CA LEU A 75 -10.24 -2.33 -8.39
C LEU A 75 -10.21 -2.04 -9.88
N PRO A 76 -9.96 -0.80 -10.29
CA PRO A 76 -9.65 -0.55 -11.68
C PRO A 76 -8.41 -1.37 -12.00
N LEU A 77 -8.58 -2.48 -12.71
CA LEU A 77 -7.50 -3.18 -13.40
C LEU A 77 -6.75 -2.08 -14.14
N LYS A 78 -5.49 -1.84 -13.75
CA LYS A 78 -4.63 -0.81 -14.34
C LYS A 78 -4.79 -0.91 -15.85
N GLN A 79 -5.50 0.05 -16.45
CA GLN A 79 -5.58 0.15 -17.90
C GLN A 79 -4.15 0.40 -18.34
N GLU A 80 -3.56 -0.62 -18.94
CA GLU A 80 -2.30 -0.56 -19.64
C GLU A 80 -2.38 0.69 -20.53
N THR A 81 -1.56 1.68 -20.22
CA THR A 81 -1.35 2.79 -21.15
C THR A 81 -0.61 2.17 -22.32
N HIS A 82 -1.36 1.69 -23.30
CA HIS A 82 -0.88 1.44 -24.64
C HIS A 82 -0.40 2.79 -25.16
N ASN A 83 0.89 3.04 -24.98
CA ASN A 83 1.57 4.18 -25.56
C ASN A 83 1.70 3.89 -27.05
N ASP A 84 0.80 4.47 -27.83
CA ASP A 84 0.96 4.69 -29.27
C ASP A 84 2.30 5.42 -29.51
N ALA A 85 3.21 4.76 -30.22
CA ALA A 85 4.35 5.38 -30.91
C ALA A 85 4.72 4.52 -32.13
#